data_AF-A0A832FMV5-F1
#
_entry.id   AF-A0A832FMV5-F1
#
_cell.length_a   1.000
_cell.length_b   1.000
_cell.length_c   1.000
_cell.angle_alpha   90.00
_cell.angle_beta   90.00
_cell.angle_gamma   90.00
#
_symmetry.space_group_name_H-M   'P 1'
#
loop_
_entity.id
_entity.type
_entity.pdbx_description
1 polymer ?
#
loop_
_entity_poly.entity_id
_entity_poly.type
_entity_poly.pdbx_seq_one_letter_code
_entity_poly.pdbx_strand_id
1 'polypeptide(L)'
;MDEGLLSVVEKYCSSGIIPLKDIDDETALRLEFLRLAVPIKGDSLAWISRQFGSDMEIPYAVRYYFKFGRNWRRAIEGYFGAIGERDAWEFVDIFKEIVERSKNLIVCGEDIVDIAVRHKREPGALISELKGSGLISPKVGCGAFGRARAPLYEINRFFAILLKIEG
;
A
#
# COMPACT_ATOMS: atom_id res chain seq x y z
N MET A 1 -9.09 1.67 16.17
CA MET A 1 -9.38 1.15 14.81
C MET A 1 -10.51 0.13 14.94
N ASP A 2 -11.21 -0.24 13.87
CA ASP A 2 -12.26 -1.26 13.97
C ASP A 2 -11.65 -2.66 14.13
N GLU A 3 -11.77 -3.24 15.31
CA GLU A 3 -11.22 -4.57 15.62
C GLU A 3 -11.91 -5.71 14.86
N GLY A 4 -13.19 -5.57 14.51
CA GLY A 4 -13.90 -6.55 13.70
C GLY A 4 -13.28 -6.65 12.30
N LEU A 5 -13.04 -5.49 11.68
CA LEU A 5 -12.39 -5.41 10.38
C LEU A 5 -10.97 -6.03 10.40
N LEU A 6 -10.18 -5.70 11.43
CA LEU A 6 -8.83 -6.23 11.58
C LEU A 6 -8.82 -7.74 11.81
N SER A 7 -9.79 -8.27 12.57
CA SER A 7 -9.90 -9.72 12.83
C SER A 7 -10.14 -10.54 11.57
N VAL A 8 -10.91 -10.00 10.60
CA VAL A 8 -11.11 -10.62 9.29
C VAL A 8 -9.79 -10.70 8.54
N VAL A 9 -9.03 -9.61 8.47
CA VAL A 9 -7.74 -9.60 7.76
C VAL A 9 -6.75 -10.55 8.43
N GLU A 10 -6.71 -10.57 9.76
CA GLU A 10 -5.83 -11.45 10.54
C GLU A 10 -6.12 -12.93 10.28
N LYS A 11 -7.41 -13.31 10.21
CA LYS A 11 -7.85 -14.68 9.88
C LYS A 11 -7.30 -15.17 8.53
N TYR A 12 -7.24 -14.29 7.52
CA TYR A 12 -6.82 -14.64 6.16
C TYR A 12 -5.41 -14.17 5.80
N CYS A 13 -4.69 -13.54 6.73
CA CYS A 13 -3.35 -12.97 6.49
C CYS A 13 -2.36 -14.01 5.92
N SER A 14 -2.41 -15.25 6.44
CA SER A 14 -1.53 -16.33 5.99
C SER A 14 -1.78 -16.73 4.55
N SER A 15 -3.05 -16.91 4.13
CA SER A 15 -3.39 -17.23 2.73
C SER A 15 -3.23 -16.02 1.81
N GLY A 16 -3.39 -14.81 2.34
CA GLY A 16 -3.37 -13.56 1.58
C GLY A 16 -4.65 -13.30 0.80
N ILE A 17 -5.66 -14.17 0.88
CA ILE A 17 -6.93 -14.06 0.15
C ILE A 17 -8.10 -14.18 1.12
N ILE A 18 -9.01 -13.21 1.06
CA ILE A 18 -10.29 -13.19 1.76
C ILE A 18 -11.37 -13.61 0.75
N PRO A 19 -12.00 -14.79 0.89
CA PRO A 19 -13.12 -15.18 0.05
C PRO A 19 -14.28 -14.21 0.23
N LEU A 20 -14.86 -13.70 -0.86
CA LEU A 20 -15.93 -12.69 -0.76
C LEU A 20 -17.16 -13.25 -0.05
N LYS A 21 -17.45 -14.55 -0.22
CA LYS A 21 -18.54 -15.25 0.48
C LYS A 21 -18.42 -15.29 2.00
N ASP A 22 -17.24 -14.99 2.55
CA ASP A 22 -16.97 -15.05 3.99
C ASP A 22 -17.13 -13.68 4.68
N ILE A 23 -17.47 -12.63 3.92
CA ILE A 23 -17.67 -11.25 4.40
C ILE A 23 -18.91 -10.63 3.76
N ASP A 24 -19.50 -9.63 4.41
CA ASP A 24 -20.57 -8.82 3.81
C ASP A 24 -20.02 -7.68 2.95
N ASP A 25 -20.90 -7.07 2.14
CA ASP A 25 -20.55 -5.98 1.23
C ASP A 25 -19.99 -4.75 1.98
N GLU A 26 -20.50 -4.45 3.17
CA GLU A 26 -20.01 -3.32 3.98
C GLU A 26 -18.56 -3.55 4.40
N THR A 27 -18.25 -4.74 4.90
CA THR A 27 -16.91 -5.16 5.28
C THR A 27 -15.96 -5.11 4.08
N ALA A 28 -16.39 -5.64 2.94
CA ALA A 28 -15.60 -5.59 1.71
C ALA A 28 -15.29 -4.15 1.26
N LEU A 29 -16.28 -3.26 1.27
CA LEU A 29 -16.10 -1.83 0.94
C LEU A 29 -15.13 -1.13 1.91
N ARG A 30 -15.20 -1.45 3.21
CA ARG A 30 -14.31 -0.88 4.23
C ARG A 30 -12.88 -1.39 4.10
N LEU A 31 -12.70 -2.68 3.81
CA LEU A 31 -11.39 -3.28 3.53
C LEU A 31 -10.74 -2.59 2.31
N GLU A 32 -11.51 -2.43 1.24
CA GLU A 32 -11.07 -1.76 0.03
C GLU A 32 -10.70 -0.30 0.32
N PHE A 33 -11.58 0.45 0.98
CA PHE A 33 -11.36 1.87 1.28
C PHE A 33 -10.06 2.12 2.06
N LEU A 34 -9.76 1.26 3.03
CA LEU A 34 -8.52 1.33 3.81
C LEU A 34 -7.30 0.73 3.09
N ARG A 35 -7.49 0.03 1.97
CA ARG A 35 -6.44 -0.76 1.29
C ARG A 35 -5.85 -1.85 2.19
N LEU A 36 -6.69 -2.41 3.05
CA LEU A 36 -6.40 -3.61 3.85
C LEU A 36 -6.53 -4.88 3.01
N ALA A 37 -7.49 -4.88 2.10
CA ALA A 37 -7.61 -5.86 1.03
C ALA A 37 -8.16 -5.17 -0.22
N VAL A 38 -7.88 -5.69 -1.40
CA VAL A 38 -8.35 -5.15 -2.68
C VAL A 38 -8.90 -6.29 -3.53
N PRO A 39 -9.95 -6.09 -4.35
CA PRO A 39 -10.50 -7.18 -5.18
C PRO A 39 -9.42 -7.84 -6.03
N ILE A 40 -9.50 -9.13 -6.34
CA ILE A 40 -8.47 -9.82 -7.16
C ILE A 40 -8.66 -9.52 -8.64
N LYS A 41 -9.92 -9.51 -9.10
CA LYS A 41 -10.22 -9.40 -10.52
C LYS A 41 -9.91 -8.00 -11.03
N GLY A 42 -9.09 -7.89 -12.06
CA GLY A 42 -8.78 -6.63 -12.74
C GLY A 42 -7.79 -6.83 -13.88
N ASP A 43 -7.75 -5.88 -14.82
CA ASP A 43 -6.88 -5.96 -16.00
C ASP A 43 -5.47 -5.40 -15.74
N SER A 44 -5.23 -4.86 -14.53
CA SER A 44 -3.92 -4.34 -14.13
C SER A 44 -3.66 -4.44 -12.63
N LEU A 45 -2.41 -4.22 -12.23
CA LEU A 45 -2.01 -4.13 -10.82
C LEU A 45 -2.53 -2.86 -10.11
N ALA A 46 -3.08 -1.89 -10.86
CA ALA A 46 -3.62 -0.67 -10.27
C ALA A 46 -4.92 -0.96 -9.52
N TRP A 47 -5.01 -0.54 -8.25
CA TRP A 47 -6.20 -0.76 -7.41
C TRP A 47 -7.49 -0.22 -8.06
N ILE A 48 -7.41 0.92 -8.75
CA ILE A 48 -8.55 1.54 -9.43
C ILE A 48 -9.13 0.70 -10.59
N SER A 49 -8.35 -0.24 -11.13
CA SER A 49 -8.79 -1.11 -12.23
C SER A 49 -9.45 -2.40 -11.74
N ARG A 50 -9.50 -2.62 -10.42
CA ARG A 50 -9.99 -3.86 -9.84
C ARG A 50 -11.50 -3.81 -9.66
N GLN A 51 -12.17 -4.90 -10.05
CA GLN A 51 -13.62 -5.03 -10.08
C GLN A 51 -14.12 -5.59 -8.75
N PHE A 52 -14.99 -4.83 -8.09
CA PHE A 52 -15.74 -5.30 -6.92
C PHE A 52 -16.58 -6.55 -7.27
N GLY A 53 -16.89 -7.37 -6.25
CA GLY A 53 -17.63 -8.62 -6.45
C GLY A 53 -16.74 -9.84 -6.72
N SER A 54 -15.44 -9.76 -6.41
CA SER A 54 -14.52 -10.90 -6.41
C SER A 54 -13.85 -11.06 -5.04
N ASP A 55 -13.22 -12.22 -4.80
CA ASP A 55 -12.36 -12.44 -3.64
C ASP A 55 -11.33 -11.31 -3.52
N MET A 56 -10.88 -11.02 -2.30
CA MET A 56 -9.99 -9.89 -2.01
C MET A 56 -8.57 -10.37 -1.69
N GLU A 57 -7.58 -9.76 -2.32
CA GLU A 57 -6.16 -9.92 -2.03
C GLU A 57 -5.74 -8.98 -0.90
N ILE A 58 -5.03 -9.50 0.09
CA ILE A 58 -4.40 -8.73 1.16
C ILE A 58 -2.98 -8.33 0.71
N PRO A 59 -2.67 -7.03 0.58
CA PRO A 59 -1.34 -6.58 0.19
C PRO A 59 -0.25 -7.09 1.12
N TYR A 60 0.96 -7.33 0.59
CA TYR A 60 2.05 -7.91 1.38
C TYR A 60 2.41 -7.09 2.61
N ALA A 61 2.49 -5.76 2.51
CA ALA A 61 2.75 -4.91 3.66
C ALA A 61 1.72 -5.15 4.79
N VAL A 62 0.43 -5.29 4.43
CA VAL A 62 -0.64 -5.60 5.40
C VAL A 62 -0.46 -6.99 6.01
N ARG A 63 -0.10 -8.00 5.23
CA ARG A 63 0.19 -9.35 5.76
C ARG A 63 1.35 -9.31 6.77
N TYR A 64 2.39 -8.56 6.43
CA TYR A 64 3.56 -8.38 7.29
C TYR A 64 3.23 -7.59 8.57
N TYR A 65 2.27 -6.66 8.51
CA TYR A 65 1.76 -5.95 9.69
C TYR A 65 1.17 -6.92 10.72
N PHE A 66 0.29 -7.83 10.30
CA PHE A 66 -0.26 -8.84 11.21
C PHE A 66 0.80 -9.85 11.66
N LYS A 67 1.69 -10.29 10.76
CA LYS A 67 2.81 -11.19 11.08
C LYS A 67 3.71 -10.65 12.19
N PHE A 68 3.90 -9.33 12.28
CA PHE A 68 4.73 -8.68 13.29
C PHE A 68 3.94 -8.04 14.43
N GLY A 69 2.76 -8.57 14.75
CA GLY A 69 2.00 -8.13 15.92
C GLY A 69 1.52 -6.68 15.80
N ARG A 70 1.07 -6.30 14.61
CA ARG A 70 0.48 -4.98 14.32
C ARG A 70 1.49 -3.82 14.45
N ASN A 71 2.74 -4.06 14.08
CA ASN A 71 3.79 -3.03 14.04
C ASN A 71 4.11 -2.65 12.58
N TRP A 72 3.71 -1.45 12.15
CA TRP A 72 3.85 -1.03 10.75
C TRP A 72 5.29 -0.81 10.32
N ARG A 73 6.17 -0.33 11.20
CA ARG A 73 7.61 -0.13 10.89
C ARG A 73 8.25 -1.48 10.58
N ARG A 74 8.06 -2.45 11.48
CA ARG A 74 8.52 -3.84 11.27
C ARG A 74 7.87 -4.52 10.08
N ALA A 75 6.63 -4.15 9.75
CA ALA A 75 5.94 -4.67 8.56
C ALA A 75 6.67 -4.29 7.27
N ILE A 76 7.00 -3.00 7.14
CA ILE A 76 7.75 -2.47 6.01
C ILE A 76 9.15 -3.09 5.96
N GLU A 77 9.90 -2.99 7.07
CA GLU A 77 11.25 -3.55 7.18
C GLU A 77 11.30 -5.03 6.83
N GLY A 78 10.43 -5.84 7.44
CA GLY A 78 10.50 -7.28 7.24
C GLY A 78 9.95 -7.72 5.89
N TYR A 79 9.06 -6.96 5.25
CA TYR A 79 8.69 -7.25 3.85
C TYR A 79 9.88 -7.02 2.93
N PHE A 80 10.51 -5.85 3.00
CA PHE A 80 11.64 -5.50 2.13
C PHE A 80 12.85 -6.42 2.38
N GLY A 81 13.14 -6.73 3.65
CA GLY A 81 14.17 -7.71 4.00
C GLY A 81 13.88 -9.10 3.44
N ALA A 82 12.61 -9.52 3.39
CA ALA A 82 12.23 -10.83 2.85
C ALA A 82 12.36 -10.93 1.32
N ILE A 83 12.34 -9.81 0.59
CA ILE A 83 12.59 -9.79 -0.86
C ILE A 83 14.06 -9.53 -1.22
N GLY A 84 14.94 -9.44 -0.21
CA GLY A 84 16.39 -9.35 -0.40
C GLY A 84 16.98 -7.95 -0.27
N GLU A 85 16.21 -6.95 0.16
CA GLU A 85 16.72 -5.61 0.41
C GLU A 85 17.71 -5.60 1.58
N ARG A 86 18.95 -5.14 1.31
CA ARG A 86 20.01 -5.08 2.33
C ARG A 86 19.70 -4.03 3.40
N ASP A 87 19.21 -2.88 2.95
CA ASP A 87 18.92 -1.71 3.79
C ASP A 87 17.40 -1.52 3.93
N ALA A 88 16.70 -2.61 4.28
CA ALA A 88 15.23 -2.64 4.35
C ALA A 88 14.62 -1.60 5.31
N TRP A 89 15.38 -1.17 6.31
CA TRP A 89 15.00 -0.10 7.25
C TRP A 89 14.82 1.25 6.58
N GLU A 90 15.54 1.54 5.49
CA GLU A 90 15.41 2.81 4.75
C GLU A 90 14.00 2.98 4.17
N PHE A 91 13.31 1.89 3.82
CA PHE A 91 11.96 1.95 3.26
C PHE A 91 10.95 2.53 4.24
N VAL A 92 11.20 2.45 5.54
CA VAL A 92 10.38 3.11 6.55
C VAL A 92 10.46 4.63 6.37
N ASP A 93 11.66 5.17 6.20
CA ASP A 93 11.87 6.61 6.04
C ASP A 93 11.45 7.10 4.65
N ILE A 94 11.73 6.32 3.60
CA ILE A 94 11.21 6.59 2.26
C ILE A 94 9.68 6.67 2.28
N PHE A 95 9.01 5.72 2.92
CA PHE A 95 7.54 5.74 2.99
C PHE A 95 7.00 6.94 3.77
N LYS A 96 7.67 7.34 4.87
CA LYS A 96 7.34 8.58 5.59
C LYS A 96 7.41 9.79 4.68
N GLU A 97 8.52 9.98 3.98
CA GLU A 97 8.71 11.11 3.07
C GLU A 97 7.66 11.14 1.95
N ILE A 98 7.29 9.97 1.43
CA ILE A 98 6.20 9.84 0.43
C ILE A 98 4.88 10.34 1.00
N VAL A 99 4.52 9.93 2.23
CA VAL A 99 3.28 10.38 2.88
C VAL A 99 3.31 11.88 3.15
N GLU A 100 4.43 12.43 3.59
CA GLU A 100 4.61 13.86 3.86
C GLU A 100 4.46 14.74 2.61
N ARG A 101 5.00 14.28 1.47
CA ARG A 101 4.85 14.98 0.18
C ARG A 101 3.48 14.81 -0.46
N SER A 102 2.72 13.81 -0.02
CA SER A 102 1.42 13.50 -0.62
C SER A 102 0.36 14.55 -0.31
N LYS A 103 -0.58 14.75 -1.24
CA LYS A 103 -1.81 15.51 -1.03
C LYS A 103 -2.99 14.60 -1.24
N ASN A 104 -3.88 14.53 -0.24
CA ASN A 104 -5.05 13.63 -0.27
C ASN A 104 -4.69 12.16 -0.60
N LEU A 105 -3.58 11.66 -0.04
CA LEU A 105 -3.02 10.32 -0.28
C LEU A 105 -2.55 10.07 -1.73
N ILE A 106 -2.34 11.14 -2.50
CA ILE A 106 -1.80 11.08 -3.86
C ILE A 106 -0.41 11.72 -3.87
N VAL A 107 0.54 11.07 -4.52
CA VAL A 107 1.91 11.56 -4.72
C VAL A 107 2.27 11.48 -6.20
N CYS A 108 3.03 12.47 -6.68
CA CYS A 108 3.51 12.48 -8.06
C CYS A 108 4.73 11.56 -8.21
N GLY A 109 4.89 10.95 -9.38
CA GLY A 109 6.07 10.13 -9.68
C GLY A 109 7.39 10.90 -9.57
N GLU A 110 7.40 12.18 -9.94
CA GLU A 110 8.55 13.07 -9.77
C GLU A 110 8.98 13.21 -8.29
N ASP A 111 8.02 13.31 -7.36
CA ASP A 111 8.34 13.35 -5.93
C ASP A 111 8.98 12.04 -5.44
N ILE A 112 8.51 10.89 -5.95
CA ILE A 112 9.10 9.60 -5.61
C ILE A 112 10.51 9.48 -6.22
N VAL A 113 10.73 10.00 -7.43
CA VAL A 113 12.06 10.04 -8.07
C VAL A 113 13.02 10.88 -7.24
N ASP A 114 12.61 12.06 -6.78
CA ASP A 114 13.42 12.91 -5.90
C ASP A 114 13.79 12.20 -4.59
N ILE A 115 12.83 11.51 -3.98
CA ILE A 115 13.06 10.71 -2.77
C ILE A 115 14.06 9.58 -3.07
N ALA A 116 13.89 8.85 -4.16
CA ALA A 116 14.80 7.79 -4.57
C ALA A 116 16.25 8.30 -4.71
N VAL A 117 16.43 9.46 -5.36
CA VAL A 117 17.75 10.08 -5.53
C VAL A 117 18.38 10.45 -4.18
N ARG A 118 17.61 11.00 -3.24
CA ARG A 118 18.12 11.32 -1.88
C ARG A 118 18.58 10.08 -1.12
N HIS A 119 17.87 8.97 -1.29
CA HIS A 119 18.20 7.67 -0.70
C HIS A 119 19.17 6.84 -1.57
N LYS A 120 19.74 7.42 -2.64
CA LYS A 120 20.67 6.74 -3.56
C LYS A 120 20.14 5.43 -4.16
N ARG A 121 18.83 5.38 -4.40
CA ARG A 121 18.13 4.25 -5.02
C ARG A 121 17.80 4.53 -6.48
N GLU A 122 17.72 3.48 -7.28
CA GLU A 122 17.23 3.59 -8.66
C GLU A 122 15.70 3.84 -8.63
N PRO A 123 15.19 4.95 -9.22
CA PRO A 123 13.79 5.31 -9.09
C PRO A 123 12.79 4.27 -9.58
N GLY A 124 13.08 3.60 -10.69
CA GLY A 124 12.22 2.56 -11.26
C GLY A 124 12.06 1.36 -10.33
N ALA A 125 13.17 0.87 -9.78
CA ALA A 125 13.23 -0.20 -8.80
C ALA A 125 12.42 0.17 -7.55
N LEU A 126 12.67 1.35 -6.97
CA LEU A 126 11.96 1.80 -5.77
C LEU A 126 10.43 1.84 -5.99
N ILE A 127 9.99 2.41 -7.13
CA ILE A 127 8.56 2.46 -7.46
C ILE A 127 7.99 1.05 -7.61
N SER A 128 8.72 0.14 -8.27
CA SER A 128 8.30 -1.24 -8.47
C SER A 128 8.14 -1.98 -7.13
N GLU A 129 9.11 -1.82 -6.23
CA GLU A 129 9.15 -2.37 -4.87
C GLU A 129 8.00 -1.85 -3.99
N LEU A 130 7.78 -0.54 -3.99
CA LEU A 130 6.67 0.08 -3.26
C LEU A 130 5.31 -0.39 -3.78
N LYS A 131 5.17 -0.61 -5.10
CA LYS A 131 3.96 -1.21 -5.68
C LYS A 131 3.80 -2.68 -5.29
N GLY A 132 4.87 -3.46 -5.37
CA GLY A 132 4.89 -4.88 -5.02
C GLY A 132 4.53 -5.14 -3.56
N SER A 133 4.94 -4.25 -2.66
CA SER A 133 4.55 -4.29 -1.24
C SER A 133 3.07 -3.94 -1.01
N GLY A 134 2.47 -3.19 -1.93
CA GLY A 134 1.15 -2.59 -1.80
C GLY A 134 1.11 -1.37 -0.88
N LEU A 135 2.23 -0.69 -0.69
CA LEU A 135 2.30 0.63 -0.05
C LEU A 135 1.82 1.76 -0.97
N ILE A 136 1.97 1.58 -2.28
CA ILE A 136 1.42 2.48 -3.30
C ILE A 136 0.77 1.69 -4.44
N SER A 137 -0.06 2.35 -5.22
CA SER A 137 -0.60 1.85 -6.49
C SER A 137 -0.66 2.98 -7.51
N PRO A 138 -0.43 2.70 -8.82
CA PRO A 138 -0.75 3.66 -9.86
C PRO A 138 -2.22 4.11 -9.75
N LYS A 139 -2.49 5.40 -10.00
CA LYS A 139 -3.84 5.95 -10.10
C LYS A 139 -4.02 6.58 -11.47
N VAL A 140 -5.13 6.26 -12.14
CA VAL A 140 -5.46 6.87 -13.44
C VAL A 140 -5.95 8.30 -13.17
N GLY A 141 -5.19 9.26 -13.67
CA GLY A 141 -5.47 10.68 -13.62
C GLY A 141 -4.28 11.43 -14.20
N CYS A 142 -4.37 11.82 -15.48
CA CYS A 142 -3.53 12.90 -15.98
C CYS A 142 -3.84 14.13 -15.12
N GLY A 143 -2.83 14.71 -14.49
CA GLY A 143 -3.00 15.75 -13.49
C GLY A 143 -3.86 16.92 -13.97
N ALA A 144 -4.96 17.17 -13.27
CA ALA A 144 -5.58 18.51 -13.22
C ALA A 144 -5.00 19.34 -12.05
N PHE A 145 -3.83 18.97 -11.53
CA PHE A 145 -2.99 19.82 -10.70
C PHE A 145 -1.76 20.20 -11.52
N GLY A 146 -1.84 21.35 -12.19
CA GLY A 146 -0.72 22.09 -12.79
C GLY A 146 0.32 21.27 -13.57
N ARG A 147 0.21 21.23 -14.91
CA ARG A 147 1.30 20.91 -15.87
C ARG A 147 2.11 19.60 -15.64
N ALA A 148 1.73 18.70 -14.74
CA ALA A 148 2.50 17.48 -14.49
C ALA A 148 2.22 16.42 -15.57
N ARG A 149 3.26 16.07 -16.35
CA ARG A 149 3.30 14.93 -17.28
C ARG A 149 3.63 13.60 -16.57
N ALA A 150 3.81 13.62 -15.26
CA ALA A 150 4.27 12.49 -14.46
C ALA A 150 3.11 11.57 -14.02
N PRO A 151 3.37 10.25 -13.85
CA PRO A 151 2.38 9.33 -13.31
C PRO A 151 2.01 9.70 -11.86
N LEU A 152 0.77 9.44 -11.47
CA LEU A 152 0.29 9.62 -10.09
C LEU A 152 0.17 8.27 -9.39
N TYR A 153 0.46 8.28 -8.09
CA TYR A 153 0.33 7.11 -7.23
C TYR A 153 -0.58 7.42 -6.05
N GLU A 154 -1.46 6.47 -5.75
CA GLU A 154 -2.23 6.43 -4.52
C GLU A 154 -1.46 5.68 -3.43
N ILE A 155 -1.46 6.24 -2.23
CA ILE A 155 -0.82 5.64 -1.06
C ILE A 155 -1.81 4.71 -0.35
N ASN A 156 -1.31 3.61 0.22
CA ASN A 156 -2.07 2.74 1.09
C ASN A 156 -2.61 3.52 2.30
N ARG A 157 -3.93 3.72 2.32
CA ARG A 157 -4.61 4.56 3.32
C ARG A 157 -4.35 4.07 4.75
N PHE A 158 -4.40 2.76 4.97
CA PHE A 158 -4.19 2.15 6.28
C PHE A 158 -2.79 2.49 6.83
N PHE A 159 -1.74 2.29 6.03
CA PHE A 159 -0.37 2.62 6.44
C PHE A 159 -0.15 4.12 6.64
N ALA A 160 -0.76 4.97 5.80
CA ALA A 160 -0.69 6.42 5.99
C ALA A 160 -1.40 6.89 7.27
N ILE A 161 -2.50 6.24 7.68
CA ILE A 161 -3.19 6.52 8.95
C ILE A 161 -2.33 6.07 10.14
N LEU A 162 -1.77 4.86 10.09
CA LEU A 162 -0.87 4.34 11.14
C LEU A 162 0.32 5.28 11.35
N LEU A 163 0.92 5.75 10.27
CA LEU A 163 2.00 6.74 10.35
C LEU A 163 1.56 8.03 11.05
N LYS A 164 0.34 8.54 10.80
CA LYS A 164 -0.13 9.78 11.45
C LYS A 164 -0.48 9.62 12.92
N ILE A 165 -0.81 8.41 13.36
CA ILE A 165 -1.21 8.11 14.75
C ILE A 165 0.01 7.71 15.59
N GLU A 166 0.97 6.99 15.01
CA GLU A 166 2.11 6.37 15.70
C GLU A 166 3.48 6.94 15.28
N GLY A 167 3.47 7.94 14.41
CA GLY A 167 4.64 8.59 13.81
C GLY A 167 5.11 9.80 14.58
#